data_AF-W1S491-F1
#
_entry.id   AF-W1S491-F1
#
_cell.length_a   1.000
_cell.length_b   1.000
_cell.length_c   1.000
_cell.angle_alpha   90.00
_cell.angle_beta   90.00
_cell.angle_gamma   90.00
#
_symmetry.space_group_name_H-M   'P 1'
#
loop_
_entity.id
_entity.type
_entity.pdbx_description
1 polymer ?
#
loop_
_entity_poly.entity_id
_entity_poly.type
_entity_poly.pdbx_seq_one_letter_code
_entity_poly.pdbx_strand_id
1 'polypeptide(L)'
;MPDKPRFRHISAAEAHLRQSLLGALCGVRVGEHLLRATVVDMAAPDDAPWFLCAEDIGFRILHLNHRPIRMDAAEGPAMAMLLDGADTLLSAVEAALGLTLEPADIGPRPQAATIVARIETMAGDARIDLALSADAALLPTSAPFAPALLGDVPVPLRLSIAGPRLSPTDAATLAPGDMLLLGSGAFAATLQSAAGGGIDGRIDPAARLFQPR
;
A
#
# COMPACT_ATOMS: atom_id res chain seq x y z
N MET A 1 26.29 -18.99 2.41
CA MET A 1 25.49 -18.64 1.22
C MET A 1 24.24 -17.92 1.71
N PRO A 2 23.99 -16.66 1.36
CA PRO A 2 22.73 -16.01 1.69
C PRO A 2 21.63 -16.69 0.88
N ASP A 3 20.59 -17.14 1.58
CA ASP A 3 19.43 -17.80 0.99
C ASP A 3 18.81 -16.84 -0.02
N LYS A 4 18.72 -17.27 -1.28
CA LYS A 4 18.22 -16.43 -2.37
C LYS A 4 16.74 -16.15 -2.04
N PRO A 5 16.27 -14.88 -2.02
CA PRO A 5 14.87 -14.60 -1.73
C PRO A 5 14.01 -15.44 -2.68
N ARG A 6 13.30 -16.43 -2.11
CA ARG A 6 12.40 -17.30 -2.84
C ARG A 6 11.15 -16.51 -3.12
N PHE A 7 11.16 -15.74 -4.21
CA PHE A 7 9.96 -15.13 -4.71
C PHE A 7 8.96 -16.25 -5.04
N ARG A 8 7.77 -16.19 -4.46
CA ARG A 8 6.68 -17.10 -4.79
C ARG A 8 6.47 -17.02 -6.31
N HIS A 9 6.50 -18.18 -6.97
CA HIS A 9 6.18 -18.24 -8.39
C HIS A 9 4.69 -17.91 -8.56
N ILE A 10 4.38 -16.79 -9.20
CA ILE A 10 3.02 -16.30 -9.45
C ILE A 10 2.68 -16.60 -10.91
N SER A 11 1.48 -17.12 -11.18
CA SER A 11 1.03 -17.37 -12.55
C SER A 11 0.73 -16.05 -13.28
N ALA A 12 0.73 -16.07 -14.61
CA ALA A 12 0.35 -14.88 -15.39
C ALA A 12 -1.08 -14.41 -15.08
N ALA A 13 -2.01 -15.34 -14.86
CA ALA A 13 -3.39 -15.04 -14.48
C ALA A 13 -3.46 -14.33 -13.11
N GLU A 14 -2.75 -14.85 -12.10
CA GLU A 14 -2.70 -14.23 -10.78
C GLU A 14 -2.02 -12.85 -10.82
N ALA A 15 -0.94 -12.69 -11.59
CA ALA A 15 -0.28 -11.39 -11.78
C ALA A 15 -1.21 -10.35 -12.43
N HIS A 16 -1.94 -10.76 -13.47
CA HIS A 16 -2.92 -9.90 -14.14
C HIS A 16 -4.08 -9.52 -13.21
N LEU A 17 -4.58 -10.47 -12.43
CA LEU A 17 -5.63 -10.24 -11.45
C LEU A 17 -5.18 -9.24 -10.38
N ARG A 18 -3.97 -9.41 -9.82
CA ARG A 18 -3.38 -8.45 -8.86
C ARG A 18 -3.32 -7.04 -9.44
N GLN A 19 -2.83 -6.90 -10.67
CA GLN A 19 -2.71 -5.58 -11.32
C GLN A 19 -4.08 -4.95 -11.55
N SER A 20 -5.03 -5.72 -12.08
CA SER A 20 -6.38 -5.25 -12.40
C SER A 20 -7.14 -4.83 -11.14
N LEU A 21 -7.05 -5.63 -10.08
CA LEU A 21 -7.65 -5.33 -8.79
C LEU A 21 -7.09 -4.03 -8.18
N LEU A 22 -5.76 -3.88 -8.16
CA LEU A 22 -5.13 -2.70 -7.58
C LEU A 22 -5.43 -1.45 -8.40
N GLY A 23 -5.40 -1.55 -9.73
CA GLY A 23 -5.72 -0.45 -10.63
C GLY A 23 -7.20 -0.02 -10.57
N ALA A 24 -8.11 -0.95 -10.29
CA ALA A 24 -9.53 -0.65 -10.14
C ALA A 24 -9.85 0.02 -8.81
N LEU A 25 -9.23 -0.42 -7.71
CA LEU A 25 -9.57 0.02 -6.35
C LEU A 25 -8.80 1.27 -5.91
N CYS A 26 -7.52 1.38 -6.25
CA CYS A 26 -6.71 2.51 -5.80
C CYS A 26 -7.23 3.81 -6.43
N GLY A 27 -7.68 4.74 -5.60
CA GLY A 27 -8.17 6.05 -6.05
C GLY A 27 -9.67 6.11 -6.29
N VAL A 28 -10.39 5.02 -6.04
CA VAL A 28 -11.86 5.06 -5.93
C VAL A 28 -12.24 6.00 -4.79
N ARG A 29 -13.18 6.90 -5.05
CA ARG A 29 -13.68 7.85 -4.06
C ARG A 29 -14.92 7.30 -3.37
N VAL A 30 -14.89 7.28 -2.03
CA VAL A 30 -15.97 6.84 -1.15
C VAL A 30 -16.21 7.95 -0.15
N GLY A 31 -17.31 8.69 -0.33
CA GLY A 31 -17.52 9.95 0.37
C GLY A 31 -16.38 10.94 0.11
N GLU A 32 -15.75 11.44 1.16
CA GLU A 32 -14.61 12.36 1.12
C GLU A 32 -13.25 11.67 1.08
N HIS A 33 -13.22 10.33 1.08
CA HIS A 33 -11.99 9.55 1.17
C HIS A 33 -11.68 8.82 -0.13
N LEU A 34 -10.40 8.51 -0.32
CA LEU A 34 -9.94 7.64 -1.39
C LEU A 34 -9.61 6.27 -0.83
N LEU A 35 -9.84 5.24 -1.64
CA LEU A 35 -9.42 3.88 -1.33
C LEU A 35 -7.96 3.66 -1.73
N ARG A 36 -7.26 2.90 -0.90
CA ARG A 36 -5.99 2.28 -1.18
C ARG A 36 -6.16 0.77 -1.06
N ALA A 37 -5.71 0.04 -2.07
CA ALA A 37 -5.64 -1.41 -2.04
C ALA A 37 -4.20 -1.90 -2.02
N THR A 38 -3.95 -3.00 -1.32
CA THR A 38 -2.67 -3.70 -1.30
C THR A 38 -2.90 -5.21 -1.26
N VAL A 39 -2.04 -5.99 -1.91
CA VAL A 39 -2.11 -7.45 -1.80
C VAL A 39 -1.32 -7.88 -0.57
N VAL A 40 -1.93 -8.64 0.32
CA VAL A 40 -1.31 -9.12 1.56
C VAL A 40 -0.98 -10.61 1.47
N ASP A 41 0.13 -11.00 2.12
CA ASP A 41 0.53 -12.40 2.17
C ASP A 41 -0.43 -13.22 3.02
N MET A 42 -0.86 -14.37 2.51
CA MET A 42 -1.79 -15.28 3.17
C MET A 42 -1.12 -16.18 4.23
N ALA A 43 0.02 -15.78 4.78
CA ALA A 43 1.00 -16.67 5.43
C ALA A 43 0.57 -17.29 6.78
N ALA A 44 -0.64 -17.04 7.27
CA ALA A 44 -1.25 -17.81 8.35
C ALA A 44 -2.77 -17.98 8.11
N PRO A 45 -3.36 -19.13 8.47
CA PRO A 45 -4.80 -19.23 8.64
C PRO A 45 -5.20 -18.22 9.73
N ASP A 46 -6.16 -17.38 9.39
CA ASP A 46 -6.78 -16.47 10.33
C ASP A 46 -8.12 -17.09 10.72
N ASP A 47 -8.30 -17.38 12.01
CA ASP A 47 -9.52 -17.97 12.55
C ASP A 47 -10.69 -16.97 12.56
N ALA A 48 -10.43 -15.69 12.23
CA ALA A 48 -11.48 -14.70 12.10
C ALA A 48 -12.45 -15.05 10.95
N PRO A 49 -13.77 -14.98 11.19
CA PRO A 49 -14.76 -15.34 10.21
C PRO A 49 -14.81 -14.34 9.04
N TRP A 50 -15.26 -14.84 7.89
CA TRP A 50 -15.44 -14.12 6.64
C TRP A 50 -16.90 -14.17 6.25
N PHE A 51 -17.41 -13.08 5.67
CA PHE A 51 -18.63 -13.10 4.88
C PHE A 51 -18.34 -13.82 3.57
N LEU A 52 -19.04 -14.93 3.34
CA LEU A 52 -18.93 -15.73 2.13
C LEU A 52 -19.97 -15.26 1.13
N CYS A 53 -19.50 -14.93 -0.07
CA CYS A 53 -20.32 -14.47 -1.19
C CYS A 53 -20.35 -15.56 -2.27
N ALA A 54 -21.04 -15.28 -3.38
CA ALA A 54 -21.00 -16.15 -4.55
C ALA A 54 -19.57 -16.27 -5.15
N GLU A 55 -19.36 -17.26 -6.01
CA GLU A 55 -18.16 -17.39 -6.85
C GLU A 55 -16.84 -17.48 -6.07
N ASP A 56 -16.86 -18.12 -4.90
CA ASP A 56 -15.69 -18.27 -4.00
C ASP A 56 -15.07 -16.93 -3.56
N ILE A 57 -15.87 -15.86 -3.58
CA ILE A 57 -15.49 -14.55 -3.06
C ILE A 57 -15.82 -14.52 -1.57
N GLY A 58 -14.97 -13.88 -0.79
CA GLY A 58 -15.29 -13.57 0.59
C GLY A 58 -14.67 -12.27 1.03
N PHE A 59 -15.29 -11.59 1.97
CA PHE A 59 -14.72 -10.40 2.57
C PHE A 59 -14.85 -10.42 4.09
N ARG A 60 -14.07 -9.57 4.74
CA ARG A 60 -14.24 -9.29 6.16
C ARG A 60 -13.96 -7.83 6.44
N ILE A 61 -14.64 -7.31 7.45
CA ILE A 61 -14.47 -5.95 7.90
C ILE A 61 -13.56 -5.99 9.13
N LEU A 62 -12.39 -5.38 9.02
CA LEU A 62 -11.40 -5.33 10.10
C LEU A 62 -11.56 -4.08 10.95
N HIS A 63 -11.96 -2.98 10.31
CA HIS A 63 -12.03 -1.66 10.90
C HIS A 63 -13.19 -0.90 10.26
N LEU A 64 -14.03 -0.26 11.06
CA LEU A 64 -15.07 0.64 10.58
C LEU A 64 -15.26 1.78 11.57
N ASN A 65 -15.44 3.01 11.08
CA ASN A 65 -15.58 4.22 11.90
C ASN A 65 -14.48 4.36 12.97
N HIS A 66 -13.24 4.11 12.58
CA HIS A 66 -12.07 4.08 13.47
C HIS A 66 -12.15 3.07 14.63
N ARG A 67 -13.04 2.09 14.59
CA ARG A 67 -13.09 0.99 15.57
C ARG A 67 -12.74 -0.37 14.97
N PRO A 68 -11.85 -1.16 15.61
CA PRO A 68 -11.62 -2.52 15.19
C PRO A 68 -12.92 -3.33 15.34
N ILE A 69 -13.22 -4.14 14.34
CA ILE A 69 -14.38 -5.02 14.37
C ILE A 69 -13.93 -6.41 14.78
N ARG A 70 -14.67 -7.01 15.71
CA ARG A 70 -14.55 -8.42 16.05
C ARG A 70 -15.85 -9.07 15.63
N MET A 71 -15.75 -10.00 14.67
CA MET A 71 -16.90 -10.74 14.21
C MET A 71 -16.99 -12.04 15.01
N ASP A 72 -18.15 -12.26 15.64
CA ASP A 72 -18.59 -13.55 16.12
C ASP A 72 -19.74 -14.01 15.22
N ALA A 73 -19.64 -15.22 14.67
CA ALA A 73 -20.64 -15.77 13.74
C ALA A 73 -22.02 -16.00 14.40
N ALA A 74 -22.11 -15.95 15.74
CA ALA A 74 -23.35 -16.17 16.47
C ALA A 74 -24.27 -14.92 16.57
N GLU A 75 -23.81 -13.72 16.21
CA GLU A 75 -24.51 -12.45 16.52
C GLU A 75 -25.20 -11.79 15.31
N GLY A 76 -26.19 -12.47 14.72
CA GLY A 76 -26.89 -12.02 13.50
C GLY A 76 -27.31 -10.52 13.45
N PRO A 77 -27.96 -9.94 14.47
CA PRO A 77 -28.32 -8.51 14.46
C PRO A 77 -27.11 -7.56 14.42
N ALA A 78 -26.02 -7.90 15.10
CA ALA A 78 -24.79 -7.10 15.08
C ALA A 78 -24.14 -7.14 13.69
N MET A 79 -24.26 -8.26 12.98
CA MET A 79 -23.75 -8.42 11.63
C MET A 79 -24.52 -7.62 10.60
N ALA A 80 -25.86 -7.58 10.71
CA ALA A 80 -26.68 -6.74 9.86
C ALA A 80 -26.33 -5.25 10.02
N MET A 81 -26.15 -4.78 11.26
CA MET A 81 -25.70 -3.40 11.53
C MET A 81 -24.29 -3.12 11.00
N LEU A 82 -23.39 -4.11 11.07
CA LEU A 82 -22.04 -3.99 10.52
C LEU A 82 -22.06 -3.85 9.00
N LEU A 83 -22.88 -4.66 8.31
CA LEU A 83 -23.05 -4.58 6.86
C LEU A 83 -23.67 -3.25 6.44
N ASP A 84 -24.72 -2.79 7.14
CA ASP A 84 -25.35 -1.49 6.91
C ASP A 84 -24.34 -0.34 7.08
N GLY A 85 -23.51 -0.39 8.14
CA GLY A 85 -22.46 0.60 8.35
C GLY A 85 -21.34 0.58 7.30
N ALA A 86 -21.13 -0.55 6.63
CA ALA A 86 -20.12 -0.72 5.59
C ALA A 86 -20.68 -0.60 4.16
N ASP A 87 -21.99 -0.43 4.00
CA ASP A 87 -22.71 -0.51 2.72
C ASP A 87 -22.10 0.38 1.63
N THR A 88 -21.80 1.63 1.97
CA THR A 88 -21.20 2.58 1.02
C THR A 88 -19.81 2.15 0.55
N LEU A 89 -19.02 1.54 1.44
CA LEU A 89 -17.69 1.02 1.10
C LEU A 89 -17.81 -0.24 0.24
N LEU A 90 -18.69 -1.17 0.60
CA LEU A 90 -18.91 -2.41 -0.15
C LEU A 90 -19.45 -2.10 -1.54
N SER A 91 -20.44 -1.22 -1.66
CA SER A 91 -20.99 -0.73 -2.93
C SER A 91 -19.92 -0.13 -3.85
N ALA A 92 -18.98 0.65 -3.28
CA ALA A 92 -17.90 1.23 -4.08
C ALA A 92 -16.90 0.18 -4.59
N VAL A 93 -16.64 -0.86 -3.79
CA VAL A 93 -15.78 -1.99 -4.16
C VAL A 93 -16.45 -2.85 -5.24
N GLU A 94 -17.74 -3.14 -5.08
CA GLU A 94 -18.57 -3.83 -6.08
C GLU A 94 -18.54 -3.08 -7.42
N ALA A 95 -18.81 -1.77 -7.40
CA ALA A 95 -18.82 -0.95 -8.61
C ALA A 95 -17.44 -0.86 -9.28
N ALA A 96 -16.36 -0.76 -8.49
CA ALA A 96 -15.00 -0.68 -9.01
C ALA A 96 -14.55 -1.99 -9.67
N LEU A 97 -14.92 -3.13 -9.08
CA LEU A 97 -14.49 -4.46 -9.53
C LEU A 97 -15.49 -5.15 -10.46
N GLY A 98 -16.72 -4.64 -10.54
CA GLY A 98 -17.82 -5.24 -11.30
C GLY A 98 -18.24 -6.60 -10.76
N LEU A 99 -18.29 -6.74 -9.43
CA LEU A 99 -18.67 -7.96 -8.72
C LEU A 99 -19.81 -7.70 -7.72
N THR A 100 -20.36 -8.76 -7.15
CA THR A 100 -21.42 -8.68 -6.12
C THR A 100 -20.92 -9.25 -4.80
N LEU A 101 -21.02 -8.47 -3.73
CA LEU A 101 -20.68 -8.79 -2.35
C LEU A 101 -21.96 -8.97 -1.52
N GLU A 102 -22.81 -9.91 -1.95
CA GLU A 102 -23.99 -10.31 -1.19
C GLU A 102 -23.64 -11.49 -0.28
N PRO A 103 -23.61 -11.31 1.05
CA PRO A 103 -23.23 -12.39 1.97
C PRO A 103 -24.31 -13.47 2.01
N ALA A 104 -23.94 -14.69 1.67
CA ALA A 104 -24.80 -15.87 1.77
C ALA A 104 -24.57 -16.65 3.07
N ASP A 105 -23.33 -16.63 3.59
CA ASP A 105 -22.94 -17.37 4.79
C ASP A 105 -21.75 -16.71 5.50
N ILE A 106 -21.40 -17.21 6.68
CA ILE A 106 -20.28 -16.75 7.48
C ILE A 106 -19.42 -17.95 7.85
N GLY A 107 -18.13 -17.89 7.54
CA GLY A 107 -17.28 -19.05 7.73
C GLY A 107 -15.79 -18.76 7.58
N PRO A 108 -14.97 -19.82 7.43
CA PRO A 108 -13.55 -19.66 7.16
C PRO A 108 -13.34 -18.99 5.80
N ARG A 109 -12.16 -18.37 5.60
CA ARG A 109 -11.79 -17.79 4.30
C ARG A 109 -12.03 -18.78 3.15
N PRO A 110 -12.57 -18.35 1.99
CA PRO A 110 -12.74 -19.24 0.84
C PRO A 110 -11.46 -19.99 0.48
N GLN A 111 -11.53 -21.32 0.34
CA GLN A 111 -10.35 -22.16 0.11
C GLN A 111 -9.73 -21.95 -1.28
N ALA A 112 -10.56 -21.60 -2.27
CA ALA A 112 -10.12 -21.29 -3.62
C ALA A 112 -9.42 -19.92 -3.71
N ALA A 113 -9.47 -19.09 -2.67
CA ALA A 113 -8.83 -17.78 -2.68
C ALA A 113 -7.31 -17.91 -2.76
N THR A 114 -6.73 -17.32 -3.81
CA THR A 114 -5.28 -17.26 -4.03
C THR A 114 -4.70 -15.89 -3.73
N ILE A 115 -5.56 -14.88 -3.67
CA ILE A 115 -5.24 -13.47 -3.40
C ILE A 115 -6.10 -12.99 -2.24
N VAL A 116 -5.49 -12.23 -1.31
CA VAL A 116 -6.21 -11.38 -0.39
C VAL A 116 -5.77 -9.93 -0.63
N ALA A 117 -6.74 -9.09 -0.95
CA ALA A 117 -6.56 -7.65 -1.08
C ALA A 117 -7.03 -6.96 0.20
N ARG A 118 -6.15 -6.18 0.82
CA ARG A 118 -6.50 -5.24 1.87
C ARG A 118 -6.89 -3.91 1.26
N ILE A 119 -8.10 -3.46 1.56
CA ILE A 119 -8.69 -2.23 1.05
C ILE A 119 -8.93 -1.31 2.24
N GLU A 120 -8.42 -0.09 2.16
CA GLU A 120 -8.44 0.89 3.26
C GLU A 120 -8.87 2.25 2.73
N THR A 121 -9.64 3.00 3.53
CA THR A 121 -9.76 4.43 3.29
C THR A 121 -8.46 5.12 3.70
N MET A 122 -8.02 6.12 2.94
CA MET A 122 -6.74 6.81 3.20
C MET A 122 -6.72 7.56 4.55
N ALA A 123 -7.89 7.92 5.09
CA ALA A 123 -8.02 8.49 6.42
C ALA A 123 -7.94 7.44 7.56
N GLY A 124 -7.99 6.15 7.24
CA GLY A 124 -7.92 5.05 8.21
C GLY A 124 -9.23 4.74 8.93
N ASP A 125 -10.35 5.25 8.42
CA ASP A 125 -11.69 5.10 8.99
C ASP A 125 -12.22 3.69 8.82
N ALA A 126 -11.92 3.06 7.68
CA ALA A 126 -12.38 1.74 7.33
C ALA A 126 -11.29 0.89 6.68
N ARG A 127 -11.31 -0.41 6.98
CA ARG A 127 -10.42 -1.43 6.43
C ARG A 127 -11.20 -2.73 6.25
N ILE A 128 -11.15 -3.26 5.03
CA ILE A 128 -11.69 -4.57 4.69
C ILE A 128 -10.60 -5.42 4.05
N ASP A 129 -10.67 -6.73 4.24
CA ASP A 129 -9.92 -7.68 3.41
C ASP A 129 -10.92 -8.37 2.46
N LEU A 130 -10.53 -8.52 1.19
CA LEU A 130 -11.27 -9.21 0.14
C LEU A 130 -10.44 -10.39 -0.35
N ALA A 131 -11.01 -11.59 -0.31
CA ALA A 131 -10.43 -12.84 -0.77
C ALA A 131 -11.02 -13.22 -2.13
N LEU A 132 -10.15 -13.55 -3.08
CA LEU A 132 -10.52 -13.87 -4.47
C LEU A 132 -9.74 -15.07 -5.00
N SER A 133 -10.42 -15.90 -5.79
CA SER A 133 -9.78 -16.91 -6.63
C SER A 133 -8.98 -16.26 -7.77
N ALA A 134 -7.98 -16.96 -8.30
CA ALA A 134 -7.22 -16.50 -9.47
C ALA A 134 -8.10 -16.37 -10.73
N ASP A 135 -9.21 -17.10 -10.76
CA ASP A 135 -10.15 -17.16 -11.87
C ASP A 135 -11.36 -16.23 -11.68
N ALA A 136 -11.35 -15.37 -10.65
CA ALA A 136 -12.45 -14.43 -10.39
C ALA A 136 -12.69 -13.52 -11.61
N ALA A 137 -13.92 -13.52 -12.10
CA ALA A 137 -14.34 -12.75 -13.28
C ALA A 137 -14.54 -11.27 -12.91
N LEU A 138 -13.45 -10.52 -12.82
CA LEU A 138 -13.53 -9.08 -12.57
C LEU A 138 -13.91 -8.33 -13.86
N LEU A 139 -14.80 -7.34 -13.72
CA LEU A 139 -15.11 -6.35 -14.74
C LEU A 139 -14.66 -4.97 -14.23
N PRO A 140 -13.33 -4.76 -14.10
CA PRO A 140 -12.81 -3.59 -13.43
C PRO A 140 -13.16 -2.31 -14.20
N THR A 141 -13.82 -1.38 -13.52
CA THR A 141 -13.98 -0.03 -14.01
C THR A 141 -12.83 0.79 -13.44
N SER A 142 -11.88 1.17 -14.29
CA SER A 142 -10.75 2.00 -13.84
C SER A 142 -11.28 3.28 -13.18
N ALA A 143 -10.91 3.50 -11.92
CA ALA A 143 -11.17 4.75 -11.26
C ALA A 143 -10.51 5.89 -12.06
N PRO A 144 -11.17 7.06 -12.20
CA PRO A 144 -10.48 8.23 -12.72
C PRO A 144 -9.23 8.48 -11.87
N PHE A 145 -8.10 8.74 -12.52
CA PHE A 145 -6.83 8.98 -11.84
C PHE A 145 -7.02 9.99 -10.69
N ALA A 146 -6.73 9.57 -9.47
CA ALA A 146 -6.86 10.39 -8.27
C ALA A 146 -5.49 10.99 -7.91
N PRO A 147 -5.22 12.28 -8.18
CA PRO A 147 -3.90 12.87 -7.96
C PRO A 147 -3.44 12.84 -6.49
N ALA A 148 -4.37 12.75 -5.54
CA ALA A 148 -4.04 12.61 -4.13
C ALA A 148 -3.30 11.31 -3.80
N LEU A 149 -3.41 10.25 -4.62
CA LEU A 149 -2.59 9.05 -4.49
C LEU A 149 -1.10 9.32 -4.74
N LEU A 150 -0.74 10.38 -5.48
CA LEU A 150 0.65 10.75 -5.70
C LEU A 150 1.33 11.21 -4.41
N GLY A 151 0.56 11.72 -3.44
CA GLY A 151 1.09 12.18 -2.15
C GLY A 151 1.73 11.05 -1.33
N ASP A 152 1.27 9.82 -1.52
CA ASP A 152 1.71 8.64 -0.76
C ASP A 152 2.69 7.75 -1.53
N VAL A 153 3.09 8.12 -2.75
CA VAL A 153 4.11 7.38 -3.50
C VAL A 153 5.48 7.71 -2.89
N PRO A 154 6.17 6.75 -2.24
CA PRO A 154 7.49 7.01 -1.70
C PRO A 154 8.45 7.28 -2.85
N VAL A 155 8.95 8.51 -2.93
CA VAL A 155 9.95 8.88 -3.93
C VAL A 155 11.33 8.61 -3.33
N PRO A 156 12.14 7.69 -3.91
CA PRO A 156 13.51 7.52 -3.46
C PRO A 156 14.30 8.80 -3.80
N LEU A 157 14.79 9.46 -2.75
CA LEU A 157 15.59 10.67 -2.85
C LEU A 157 17.02 10.39 -2.43
N ARG A 158 17.97 10.94 -3.18
CA ARG A 158 19.38 11.01 -2.82
C ARG A 158 19.73 12.44 -2.44
N LEU A 159 20.22 12.63 -1.22
CA LEU A 159 20.83 13.90 -0.83
C LEU A 159 22.34 13.83 -1.09
N SER A 160 22.83 14.65 -2.01
CA SER A 160 24.26 14.79 -2.29
C SER A 160 24.78 16.04 -1.61
N ILE A 161 25.72 15.89 -0.67
CA ILE A 161 26.33 17.00 0.05
C ILE A 161 27.66 17.35 -0.63
N ALA A 162 27.89 18.63 -0.93
CA ALA A 162 29.14 19.07 -1.53
C ALA A 162 30.30 18.83 -0.54
N GLY A 163 31.25 18.00 -0.96
CA GLY A 163 32.47 17.69 -0.20
C GLY A 163 33.55 18.77 -0.30
N PRO A 164 34.65 18.63 0.46
CA PRO A 164 35.81 19.49 0.28
C PRO A 164 36.43 19.24 -1.10
N ARG A 165 36.97 20.30 -1.72
CA ARG A 165 37.74 20.14 -2.95
C ARG A 165 39.11 19.57 -2.60
N LEU A 166 39.37 18.35 -3.04
CA LEU A 166 40.66 17.68 -2.86
C LEU A 166 41.41 17.65 -4.19
N SER A 167 42.74 17.75 -4.13
CA SER A 167 43.56 17.44 -5.29
C SER A 167 43.52 15.92 -5.55
N PRO A 168 43.75 15.46 -6.80
CA PRO A 168 43.79 14.03 -7.10
C PRO A 168 44.81 13.27 -6.24
N THR A 169 45.94 13.89 -5.92
CA THR A 169 46.99 13.32 -5.07
C THR A 169 46.50 13.11 -3.65
N ASP A 170 45.88 14.13 -3.03
CA ASP A 170 45.38 14.03 -1.66
C ASP A 170 44.24 13.00 -1.57
N ALA A 171 43.35 12.99 -2.56
CA ALA A 171 42.25 12.03 -2.64
C ALA A 171 42.77 10.58 -2.75
N ALA A 172 43.87 10.36 -3.47
CA ALA A 172 44.49 9.04 -3.62
C ALA A 172 45.18 8.54 -2.35
N THR A 173 45.54 9.44 -1.42
CA THR A 173 46.19 9.08 -0.15
C THR A 173 45.22 8.74 0.98
N LEU A 174 43.91 8.96 0.80
CA LEU A 174 42.90 8.68 1.82
C LEU A 174 42.77 7.18 2.10
N ALA A 175 42.77 6.83 3.38
CA ALA A 175 42.58 5.49 3.89
C ALA A 175 41.43 5.41 4.91
N PRO A 176 40.90 4.20 5.18
CA PRO A 176 39.93 4.02 6.26
C PRO A 176 40.49 4.50 7.59
N GLY A 177 39.77 5.41 8.26
CA GLY A 177 40.20 6.04 9.50
C GLY A 177 40.60 7.51 9.35
N ASP A 178 40.85 7.98 8.13
CA ASP A 178 41.13 9.38 7.87
C ASP A 178 39.88 10.26 8.01
N MET A 179 40.09 11.50 8.44
CA MET A 179 39.03 12.48 8.66
C MET A 179 39.03 13.56 7.57
N LEU A 180 37.86 13.75 6.93
CA LEU A 180 37.61 14.87 6.01
C LEU A 180 36.70 15.90 6.68
N LEU A 181 37.18 17.14 6.75
CA LEU A 181 36.42 18.25 7.30
C LEU A 181 35.59 18.93 6.20
N LEU A 182 34.28 19.00 6.42
CA LEU A 182 33.31 19.58 5.46
C LEU A 182 33.04 21.08 5.71
N GLY A 183 33.53 21.64 6.83
CA GLY A 183 33.27 23.01 7.28
C GLY A 183 32.25 23.07 8.43
N SER A 184 32.02 24.27 8.98
CA SER A 184 31.21 24.49 10.20
C SER A 184 29.84 25.13 9.96
N GLY A 185 29.40 25.27 8.71
CA GLY A 185 28.14 25.91 8.35
C GLY A 185 27.26 25.05 7.44
N ALA A 186 26.13 25.59 7.01
CA ALA A 186 25.22 24.89 6.10
C ALA A 186 25.94 24.53 4.79
N PHE A 187 25.94 23.25 4.43
CA PHE A 187 26.62 22.74 3.24
C PHE A 187 25.76 22.94 2.00
N ALA A 188 26.38 23.25 0.87
CA ALA A 188 25.66 23.16 -0.39
C ALA A 188 25.26 21.69 -0.63
N ALA A 189 24.02 21.46 -1.00
CA ALA A 189 23.52 20.11 -1.25
C ALA A 189 22.50 20.12 -2.39
N THR A 190 22.38 18.99 -3.06
CA THR A 190 21.38 18.76 -4.10
C THR A 190 20.54 17.56 -3.72
N LEU A 191 19.22 17.74 -3.71
CA LEU A 191 18.25 16.68 -3.53
C LEU A 191 17.83 16.13 -4.89
N GLN A 192 18.10 14.86 -5.15
CA GLN A 192 17.88 14.22 -6.45
C GLN A 192 16.83 13.13 -6.36
N SER A 193 15.91 13.10 -7.32
CA SER A 193 14.98 12.00 -7.50
C SER A 193 15.51 10.97 -8.52
N ALA A 194 15.07 9.72 -8.39
CA ALA A 194 15.43 8.68 -9.37
C ALA A 194 14.88 8.96 -10.79
N ALA A 195 13.81 9.74 -10.91
CA ALA A 195 13.18 10.10 -12.19
C ALA A 195 13.91 11.25 -12.94
N GLY A 196 14.99 11.77 -12.36
CA GLY A 196 15.70 12.94 -12.88
C GLY A 196 15.23 14.24 -12.23
N GLY A 197 16.04 15.29 -12.37
CA GLY A 197 15.86 16.58 -11.70
C GLY A 197 16.56 16.62 -10.33
N GLY A 198 17.24 17.75 -10.09
CA GLY A 198 17.92 18.04 -8.82
C GLY A 198 17.44 19.38 -8.29
N ILE A 199 17.11 19.43 -7.00
CA ILE A 199 16.80 20.67 -6.29
C ILE A 199 18.06 21.08 -5.55
N ASP A 200 18.65 22.19 -5.98
CA ASP A 200 19.77 22.78 -5.26
C ASP A 200 19.30 23.48 -3.99
N GLY A 201 20.12 23.39 -2.96
CA GLY A 201 19.79 23.96 -1.67
C GLY A 201 20.97 23.92 -0.73
N ARG A 202 20.66 24.01 0.56
CA ARG A 202 21.64 23.87 1.63
C ARG A 202 21.13 22.92 2.70
N ILE A 203 22.01 22.10 3.26
CA ILE A 203 21.73 21.32 4.45
C ILE A 203 22.41 21.92 5.67
N ASP A 204 21.62 22.18 6.71
CA ASP A 204 22.13 22.43 8.05
C ASP A 204 22.18 21.10 8.81
N PRO A 205 23.38 20.54 9.09
CA PRO A 205 23.51 19.28 9.82
C PRO A 205 23.06 19.39 11.28
N ALA A 206 23.14 20.56 11.90
CA ALA A 206 22.75 20.76 13.29
C ALA A 206 21.22 20.81 13.42
N ALA A 207 20.56 21.53 12.51
CA ALA A 207 19.11 21.60 12.44
C ALA A 207 18.47 20.37 11.76
N ARG A 208 19.27 19.56 11.06
CA ARG A 208 18.84 18.39 10.25
C ARG A 208 17.81 18.78 9.20
N LEU A 209 17.98 19.95 8.59
CA LEU A 209 17.05 20.53 7.64
C LEU A 209 17.74 20.83 6.31
N PHE A 210 17.06 20.46 5.22
CA PHE A 210 17.40 20.89 3.87
C PHE A 210 16.53 22.10 3.50
N GLN A 211 17.16 23.15 3.01
CA GLN A 211 16.50 24.37 2.54
C GLN A 211 16.72 24.49 1.03
N PRO A 212 15.68 24.33 0.20
CA PRO A 212 15.79 24.57 -1.24
C PRO A 212 16.09 26.05 -1.52
N ARG A 213 16.82 26.31 -2.61
CA ARG A 213 17.11 27.67 -3.10
C ARG A 213 16.04 28.17 -4.06
#